data_AF-A0A5B8XLZ8-F1
#
_entry.id   AF-A0A5B8XLZ8-F1
#
_cell.length_a   1.000
_cell.length_b   1.000
_cell.length_c   1.000
_cell.angle_alpha   90.00
_cell.angle_beta   90.00
_cell.angle_gamma   90.00
#
_symmetry.space_group_name_H-M   'P 1'
#
loop_
_entity.id
_entity.type
_entity.pdbx_description
1 polymer ?
#
loop_
_entity_poly.entity_id
_entity_poly.type
_entity_poly.pdbx_seq_one_letter_code
_entity_poly.pdbx_strand_id
1 'polypeptide(L)'
;MRRTKIVCTLGPASTSEDMIAELILAGMNVARLNFSHGTHDIHARVFEDIRRISAELRKPVAILQDLQGPKIRVGKFEEGQIELVDGADFTISVDDFVGNQERVSTTYKELHRDVKAGDILLLDDGLLQLRVAGVHGPEVHCVVEIGGTLKNNKGINIPGAAVSAPSLTPKDEEDLSFGLDLGVDFVALSFVRSPLDIHQLRARMPEKRHPKIISKIEKPQAIDVLEDIISVSDGIMVARGDLGVELPPQKVPIIQKRAIRIANSMGRISITATQMLESMTENSRPTRAEASDVANAVLDGTDAVMLSGETASGKYPVQSVRMMADIINEVESHGHAKLELDASEHLKTFPAAVARSAAVAAHELDVKGIVVLTLTGSTARLLMTYRPNKPIFACTPDEKLARQMALYWGVAPHHIELDLSADTDGDQQYTSENAIQRIEEVLKQNHEVTTGDEVIVVMGSPVRPHAETNLIKFHRVG
;
A
#
# COMPACT_ATOMS: atom_id res chain seq x y z
N MET A 1 -12.23 18.06 0.15
CA MET A 1 -11.51 16.95 0.81
C MET A 1 -10.71 16.21 -0.25
N ARG A 2 -9.44 15.90 0.00
CA ARG A 2 -8.59 15.08 -0.87
C ARG A 2 -9.06 13.63 -0.91
N ARG A 3 -9.09 12.99 -2.09
CA ARG A 3 -9.63 11.62 -2.26
C ARG A 3 -8.55 10.56 -2.32
N THR A 4 -7.58 10.66 -3.23
CA THR A 4 -6.40 9.77 -3.29
C THR A 4 -5.60 9.93 -2.02
N LYS A 5 -5.20 8.80 -1.40
CA LYS A 5 -4.54 8.74 -0.09
C LYS A 5 -3.02 8.83 -0.19
N ILE A 6 -2.36 9.17 0.90
CA ILE A 6 -0.89 9.24 1.00
C ILE A 6 -0.41 8.22 2.01
N VAL A 7 0.49 7.34 1.55
CA VAL A 7 1.26 6.41 2.39
C VAL A 7 2.65 7.02 2.60
N CYS A 8 3.12 7.15 3.84
CA CYS A 8 4.47 7.62 4.14
C CYS A 8 5.25 6.52 4.83
N THR A 9 6.47 6.26 4.35
CA THR A 9 7.38 5.34 5.04
C THR A 9 8.05 6.06 6.20
N LEU A 10 7.99 5.48 7.40
CA LEU A 10 8.69 6.03 8.55
C LEU A 10 10.11 5.45 8.67
N GLY A 11 11.05 6.31 9.02
CA GLY A 11 12.46 5.97 9.20
C GLY A 11 13.22 7.03 9.99
N PRO A 12 14.56 7.02 9.98
CA PRO A 12 15.39 7.92 10.81
C PRO A 12 15.01 9.41 10.77
N ALA A 13 14.50 9.91 9.65
CA ALA A 13 14.08 11.31 9.50
C ALA A 13 12.67 11.61 10.07
N SER A 14 11.92 10.58 10.47
CA SER A 14 10.49 10.68 10.75
C SER A 14 9.94 9.78 11.87
N THR A 15 10.78 9.34 12.80
CA THR A 15 10.36 8.52 13.96
C THR A 15 10.26 9.30 15.28
N SER A 16 10.42 10.63 15.26
CA SER A 16 10.11 11.46 16.44
C SER A 16 8.62 11.79 16.49
N GLU A 17 8.09 11.94 17.70
CA GLU A 17 6.67 12.28 17.93
C GLU A 17 6.26 13.55 17.18
N ASP A 18 7.04 14.63 17.30
CA ASP A 18 6.77 15.90 16.62
C ASP A 18 6.69 15.72 15.10
N MET A 19 7.62 14.94 14.52
CA MET A 19 7.64 14.71 13.08
C MET A 19 6.47 13.83 12.63
N ILE A 20 6.09 12.81 13.40
CA ILE A 20 4.90 11.99 13.12
C ILE A 20 3.66 12.90 13.12
N ALA A 21 3.51 13.78 14.11
CA ALA A 21 2.41 14.74 14.16
C ALA A 21 2.41 15.68 12.94
N GLU A 22 3.57 16.23 12.56
CA GLU A 22 3.69 17.07 11.37
C GLU A 22 3.32 16.34 10.07
N LEU A 23 3.70 15.07 9.92
CA LEU A 23 3.34 14.26 8.76
C LEU A 23 1.83 13.97 8.70
N ILE A 24 1.19 13.67 9.84
CA ILE A 24 -0.26 13.48 9.92
C ILE A 24 -1.00 14.77 9.55
N LEU A 25 -0.55 15.91 10.07
CA LEU A 25 -1.13 17.21 9.75
C LEU A 25 -0.90 17.60 8.28
N ALA A 26 0.25 17.25 7.71
CA ALA A 26 0.55 17.48 6.29
C ALA A 26 -0.28 16.60 5.35
N GLY A 27 -0.84 15.48 5.82
CA GLY A 27 -1.78 14.66 5.06
C GLY A 27 -1.48 13.17 5.00
N MET A 28 -0.57 12.63 5.81
CA MET A 28 -0.34 11.19 5.89
C MET A 28 -1.62 10.44 6.30
N ASN A 29 -2.02 9.44 5.51
CA ASN A 29 -3.17 8.56 5.80
C ASN A 29 -2.73 7.19 6.31
N VAL A 30 -1.56 6.73 5.86
CA VAL A 30 -0.99 5.44 6.25
C VAL A 30 0.49 5.61 6.57
N ALA A 31 0.91 5.11 7.72
CA ALA A 31 2.31 4.97 8.08
C ALA A 31 2.80 3.57 7.67
N ARG A 32 3.76 3.52 6.76
CA ARG A 32 4.46 2.29 6.36
C ARG A 32 5.65 2.06 7.28
N LEU A 33 5.69 0.91 7.93
CA LEU A 33 6.84 0.40 8.67
C LEU A 33 7.54 -0.64 7.79
N ASN A 34 8.76 -0.33 7.34
CA ASN A 34 9.52 -1.21 6.46
C ASN A 34 10.40 -2.17 7.28
N PHE A 35 10.01 -3.45 7.35
CA PHE A 35 10.71 -4.46 8.15
C PHE A 35 12.00 -4.99 7.49
N SER A 36 12.36 -4.47 6.33
CA SER A 36 13.72 -4.62 5.78
C SER A 36 14.79 -3.92 6.64
N HIS A 37 14.37 -2.97 7.47
CA HIS A 37 15.23 -2.17 8.34
C HIS A 37 14.61 -2.03 9.74
N GLY A 38 15.44 -1.61 10.70
CA GLY A 38 15.01 -1.43 12.09
C GLY A 38 14.85 -2.75 12.85
N THR A 39 14.68 -2.63 14.16
CA THR A 39 14.39 -3.74 15.06
C THR A 39 12.92 -3.72 15.47
N HIS A 40 12.42 -4.83 15.99
CA HIS A 40 11.07 -4.91 16.55
C HIS A 40 10.84 -3.83 17.63
N ASP A 41 11.81 -3.57 18.51
CA ASP A 41 11.70 -2.52 19.54
C ASP A 41 11.45 -1.12 18.95
N ILE A 42 12.15 -0.78 17.86
CA ILE A 42 11.95 0.51 17.18
C ILE A 42 10.54 0.56 16.57
N HIS A 43 10.11 -0.52 15.92
CA HIS A 43 8.79 -0.58 15.29
C HIS A 43 7.65 -0.54 16.33
N ALA A 44 7.83 -1.15 17.50
CA ALA A 44 6.87 -1.08 18.62
C ALA A 44 6.70 0.36 19.11
N ARG A 45 7.81 1.06 19.39
CA ARG A 45 7.75 2.45 19.86
C ARG A 45 7.05 3.35 18.84
N VAL A 46 7.45 3.24 17.57
CA VAL A 46 6.87 4.05 16.48
C VAL A 46 5.37 3.73 16.31
N PHE A 47 4.97 2.47 16.45
CA PHE A 47 3.57 2.08 16.44
C PHE A 47 2.77 2.78 17.54
N GLU A 48 3.26 2.76 18.78
CA GLU A 48 2.61 3.42 19.93
C GLU A 48 2.48 4.93 19.71
N ASP A 49 3.55 5.57 19.23
CA ASP A 49 3.57 7.00 18.91
C ASP A 49 2.51 7.36 17.86
N ILE A 50 2.44 6.60 16.75
CA ILE A 50 1.42 6.81 15.71
C ILE A 50 0.02 6.69 16.30
N ARG A 51 -0.25 5.66 17.11
CA ARG A 51 -1.60 5.43 17.68
C ARG A 51 -2.02 6.57 18.59
N ARG A 52 -1.13 6.99 19.49
CA ARG A 52 -1.40 8.09 20.42
C ARG A 52 -1.63 9.40 19.67
N ILE A 53 -0.70 9.78 18.78
CA ILE A 53 -0.77 11.05 18.05
C ILE A 53 -1.99 11.08 17.10
N SER A 54 -2.29 9.97 16.43
CA SER A 54 -3.49 9.83 15.58
C SER A 54 -4.78 10.08 16.37
N ALA A 55 -4.86 9.56 17.61
CA ALA A 55 -6.00 9.78 18.50
C ALA A 55 -6.07 11.22 19.02
N GLU A 56 -4.96 11.80 19.45
CA GLU A 56 -4.86 13.20 19.91
C GLU A 56 -5.30 14.18 18.81
N LEU A 57 -4.87 13.94 17.57
CA LEU A 57 -5.22 14.76 16.40
C LEU A 57 -6.60 14.43 15.81
N ARG A 58 -7.29 13.39 16.32
CA ARG A 58 -8.57 12.87 15.79
C ARG A 58 -8.52 12.62 14.28
N LYS A 59 -7.39 12.11 13.79
CA LYS A 59 -7.15 11.81 12.38
C LYS A 59 -6.80 10.34 12.26
N PRO A 60 -7.69 9.49 11.74
CA PRO A 60 -7.39 8.07 11.57
C PRO A 60 -6.19 7.85 10.66
N VAL A 61 -5.17 7.14 11.17
CA VAL A 61 -3.97 6.75 10.42
C VAL A 61 -3.83 5.24 10.48
N ALA A 62 -3.78 4.60 9.32
CA ALA A 62 -3.51 3.17 9.24
C ALA A 62 -2.02 2.88 9.38
N ILE A 63 -1.67 1.68 9.84
CA ILE A 63 -0.30 1.19 9.89
C ILE A 63 -0.17 0.00 8.93
N LEU A 64 0.77 0.13 7.99
CA LEU A 64 1.13 -0.88 6.99
C LEU A 64 2.49 -1.48 7.37
N GLN A 65 2.49 -2.75 7.77
CA GLN A 65 3.72 -3.53 7.88
C GLN A 65 4.15 -3.99 6.49
N ASP A 66 5.36 -3.64 6.05
CA ASP A 66 5.93 -4.14 4.78
C ASP A 66 7.01 -5.19 5.07
N LEU A 67 6.68 -6.45 4.78
CA LEU A 67 7.56 -7.60 4.96
C LEU A 67 8.68 -7.59 3.92
N GLN A 68 9.88 -8.01 4.31
CA GLN A 68 11.07 -7.91 3.47
C GLN A 68 10.98 -8.84 2.25
N GLY A 69 10.47 -10.06 2.43
CA GLY A 69 10.50 -11.10 1.41
C GLY A 69 11.92 -11.62 1.12
N PRO A 70 12.09 -12.47 0.09
CA PRO A 70 13.36 -13.12 -0.22
C PRO A 70 14.36 -12.19 -0.94
N LYS A 71 14.70 -11.03 -0.35
CA LYS A 71 15.65 -10.08 -0.94
C LYS A 71 17.06 -10.66 -0.93
N ILE A 72 17.59 -10.91 -2.13
CA ILE A 72 18.96 -11.41 -2.32
C ILE A 72 19.93 -10.25 -2.19
N ARG A 73 21.04 -10.45 -1.48
CA ARG A 73 22.07 -9.43 -1.25
C ARG A 73 23.47 -10.00 -1.41
N VAL A 74 24.41 -9.13 -1.75
CA VAL A 74 25.85 -9.42 -1.59
C VAL A 74 26.23 -9.35 -0.11
N GLY A 75 27.33 -10.00 0.26
CA GLY A 75 27.90 -9.95 1.60
C GLY A 75 28.57 -8.62 1.93
N LYS A 76 29.55 -8.68 2.82
CA LYS A 76 30.34 -7.52 3.28
C LYS A 76 31.73 -7.52 2.67
N PHE A 77 32.29 -6.35 2.48
CA PHE A 77 33.68 -6.07 2.13
C PHE A 77 34.41 -5.52 3.34
N GLU A 78 35.73 -5.72 3.40
CA GLU A 78 36.57 -5.28 4.53
C GLU A 78 36.53 -3.76 4.71
N GLU A 79 36.65 -3.00 3.62
CA GLU A 79 36.54 -1.53 3.62
C GLU A 79 35.09 -1.03 3.38
N GLY A 80 34.12 -1.94 3.43
CA GLY A 80 32.69 -1.64 3.25
C GLY A 80 32.22 -1.44 1.81
N GLN A 81 33.15 -1.34 0.85
CA GLN A 81 32.87 -1.23 -0.58
C GLN A 81 34.05 -1.71 -1.43
N ILE A 82 33.80 -1.96 -2.72
CA ILE A 82 34.80 -2.19 -3.77
C ILE A 82 34.38 -1.44 -5.05
N GLU A 83 35.30 -1.33 -6.01
CA GLU A 83 35.01 -0.75 -7.33
C GLU A 83 35.03 -1.84 -8.40
N LEU A 84 33.88 -2.17 -8.98
CA LEU A 84 33.83 -3.12 -10.09
C LEU A 84 34.25 -2.43 -11.39
N VAL A 85 35.18 -3.04 -12.13
CA VAL A 85 35.70 -2.49 -13.39
C VAL A 85 35.10 -3.24 -14.57
N ASP A 86 34.63 -2.51 -15.58
CA ASP A 86 34.08 -3.08 -16.82
C ASP A 86 35.05 -4.11 -17.45
N GLY A 87 34.51 -5.27 -17.81
CA GLY A 87 35.23 -6.38 -18.42
C GLY A 87 36.04 -7.25 -17.44
N ALA A 88 36.12 -6.89 -16.15
CA ALA A 88 36.80 -7.70 -15.15
C ALA A 88 35.99 -8.95 -14.78
N ASP A 89 36.70 -10.02 -14.38
CA ASP A 89 36.08 -11.19 -13.77
C ASP A 89 35.67 -10.88 -12.32
N PHE A 90 34.49 -11.34 -11.93
CA PHE A 90 33.99 -11.22 -10.56
C PHE A 90 33.16 -12.43 -10.18
N THR A 91 33.41 -12.99 -9.00
CA THR A 91 32.75 -14.23 -8.56
C THR A 91 31.78 -13.97 -7.42
N ILE A 92 30.56 -14.48 -7.55
CA ILE A 92 29.59 -14.53 -6.45
C ILE A 92 29.55 -15.95 -5.92
N SER A 93 29.87 -16.12 -4.64
CA SER A 93 29.88 -17.43 -3.98
C SER A 93 28.81 -17.52 -2.90
N VAL A 94 28.27 -18.71 -2.71
CA VAL A 94 27.28 -18.98 -1.65
C VAL A 94 27.91 -19.24 -0.28
N ASP A 95 29.24 -19.38 -0.20
CA ASP A 95 29.94 -19.53 1.06
C ASP A 95 30.06 -18.19 1.81
N ASP A 96 30.11 -18.24 3.14
CA ASP A 96 30.21 -17.03 3.97
C ASP A 96 31.67 -16.60 4.16
N PHE A 97 32.02 -15.44 3.59
CA PHE A 97 33.32 -14.78 3.77
C PHE A 97 33.19 -13.27 3.51
N VAL A 98 34.20 -12.52 3.94
CA VAL A 98 34.34 -11.10 3.62
C VAL A 98 34.87 -10.98 2.19
N GLY A 99 34.09 -10.33 1.33
CA GLY A 99 34.41 -10.14 -0.08
C GLY A 99 35.59 -9.18 -0.31
N ASN A 100 36.16 -9.27 -1.50
CA ASN A 100 37.27 -8.45 -1.99
C ASN A 100 37.03 -8.09 -3.47
N GLN A 101 38.07 -7.58 -4.14
CA GLN A 101 38.03 -7.12 -5.53
C GLN A 101 37.67 -8.22 -6.55
N GLU A 102 37.84 -9.50 -6.21
CA GLU A 102 37.66 -10.65 -7.12
C GLU A 102 36.39 -11.45 -6.81
N ARG A 103 35.94 -11.45 -5.55
CA ARG A 103 34.83 -12.30 -5.10
C ARG A 103 34.03 -11.72 -3.94
N VAL A 104 32.74 -12.04 -3.89
CA VAL A 104 31.85 -11.72 -2.77
C VAL A 104 30.92 -12.86 -2.43
N SER A 105 30.54 -12.96 -1.15
CA SER A 105 29.50 -13.88 -0.69
C SER A 105 28.09 -13.38 -1.05
N THR A 106 27.08 -14.25 -1.03
CA THR A 106 25.67 -13.87 -1.12
C THR A 106 24.81 -14.47 -0.01
N THR A 107 23.73 -13.76 0.34
CA THR A 107 22.69 -14.28 1.24
C THR A 107 21.89 -15.42 0.63
N TYR A 108 21.86 -15.55 -0.70
CA TYR A 108 21.05 -16.56 -1.38
C TYR A 108 21.83 -17.83 -1.71
N LYS A 109 21.68 -18.84 -0.85
CA LYS A 109 22.47 -20.07 -0.92
C LYS A 109 22.14 -20.95 -2.14
N GLU A 110 21.00 -20.73 -2.78
CA GLU A 110 20.59 -21.45 -3.99
C GLU A 110 20.97 -20.70 -5.29
N LEU A 111 21.71 -19.57 -5.21
CA LEU A 111 22.06 -18.76 -6.40
C LEU A 111 22.69 -19.61 -7.51
N HIS A 112 23.68 -20.42 -7.17
CA HIS A 112 24.39 -21.30 -8.10
C HIS A 112 23.50 -22.34 -8.80
N ARG A 113 22.29 -22.62 -8.29
CA ARG A 113 21.33 -23.56 -8.89
C ARG A 113 20.31 -22.87 -9.79
N ASP A 114 20.01 -21.61 -9.51
CA ASP A 114 18.96 -20.85 -10.19
C ASP A 114 19.48 -20.05 -11.40
N VAL A 115 20.81 -19.93 -11.55
CA VAL A 115 21.44 -19.20 -12.65
C VAL A 115 22.22 -20.12 -13.59
N LYS A 116 22.34 -19.70 -14.85
CA LYS A 116 23.13 -20.39 -15.88
C LYS A 116 23.98 -19.40 -16.67
N ALA A 117 24.97 -19.91 -17.39
CA ALA A 117 25.79 -19.11 -18.30
C ALA A 117 24.92 -18.29 -19.25
N GLY A 118 25.23 -17.00 -19.37
CA GLY A 118 24.50 -16.01 -20.15
C GLY A 118 23.47 -15.19 -19.37
N ASP A 119 23.03 -15.64 -18.19
CA ASP A 119 22.11 -14.89 -17.33
C ASP A 119 22.74 -13.57 -16.87
N ILE A 120 21.88 -12.58 -16.59
CA ILE A 120 22.27 -11.25 -16.13
C ILE A 120 21.99 -11.16 -14.63
N LEU A 121 22.98 -10.69 -13.87
CA LEU A 121 22.82 -10.32 -12.47
C LEU A 121 22.92 -8.80 -12.36
N LEU A 122 21.87 -8.18 -11.84
CA LEU A 122 21.81 -6.76 -11.58
C LEU A 122 22.13 -6.52 -10.11
N LEU A 123 23.11 -5.65 -9.83
CA LEU A 123 23.48 -5.28 -8.46
C LEU A 123 23.10 -3.83 -8.19
N ASP A 124 22.82 -3.55 -6.93
CA ASP A 124 22.49 -2.20 -6.44
C ASP A 124 21.37 -1.54 -7.27
N ASP A 125 20.20 -2.19 -7.30
CA ASP A 125 19.00 -1.75 -8.01
C ASP A 125 19.26 -1.50 -9.52
N GLY A 126 20.12 -2.32 -10.12
CA GLY A 126 20.44 -2.28 -11.55
C GLY A 126 21.48 -1.24 -11.96
N LEU A 127 22.14 -0.58 -11.01
CA LEU A 127 23.23 0.35 -11.29
C LEU A 127 24.47 -0.37 -11.83
N LEU A 128 24.70 -1.61 -11.38
CA LEU A 128 25.81 -2.45 -11.82
C LEU A 128 25.25 -3.72 -12.47
N GLN A 129 25.98 -4.27 -13.43
CA GLN A 129 25.55 -5.44 -14.19
C GLN A 129 26.69 -6.44 -14.35
N LEU A 130 26.40 -7.69 -14.02
CA LEU A 130 27.26 -8.83 -14.28
C LEU A 130 26.59 -9.77 -15.29
N ARG A 131 27.37 -10.39 -16.16
CA ARG A 131 26.94 -11.53 -16.97
C ARG A 131 27.56 -12.82 -16.45
N VAL A 132 26.74 -13.82 -16.17
CA VAL A 132 27.20 -15.13 -15.72
C VAL A 132 28.00 -15.79 -16.85
N ALA A 133 29.28 -16.05 -16.61
CA ALA A 133 30.15 -16.79 -17.52
C ALA A 133 30.00 -18.30 -17.33
N GLY A 134 29.81 -18.74 -16.09
CA GLY A 134 29.62 -20.15 -15.75
C GLY A 134 29.39 -20.37 -14.25
N VAL A 135 28.96 -21.58 -13.91
CA VAL A 135 28.77 -22.01 -12.51
C VAL A 135 29.69 -23.21 -12.23
N HIS A 136 30.48 -23.10 -11.17
CA HIS A 136 31.40 -24.14 -10.72
C HIS A 136 31.18 -24.43 -9.23
N GLY A 137 30.37 -25.45 -8.94
CA GLY A 137 30.01 -25.80 -7.57
C GLY A 137 29.26 -24.65 -6.90
N PRO A 138 29.74 -24.12 -5.74
CA PRO A 138 29.11 -23.00 -5.04
C PRO A 138 29.41 -21.61 -5.65
N GLU A 139 30.26 -21.54 -6.69
CA GLU A 139 30.74 -20.28 -7.27
C GLU A 139 30.07 -19.98 -8.61
N VAL A 140 29.56 -18.75 -8.72
CA VAL A 140 28.99 -18.16 -9.94
C VAL A 140 30.00 -17.17 -10.49
N HIS A 141 30.70 -17.57 -11.55
CA HIS A 141 31.70 -16.74 -12.21
C HIS A 141 31.01 -15.81 -13.19
N CYS A 142 31.33 -14.53 -13.11
CA CYS A 142 30.71 -13.51 -13.94
C CYS A 142 31.77 -12.59 -14.56
N VAL A 143 31.37 -11.91 -15.63
CA VAL A 143 32.09 -10.77 -16.19
C VAL A 143 31.30 -9.51 -15.87
N VAL A 144 31.98 -8.46 -15.40
CA VAL A 144 31.38 -7.15 -15.17
C VAL A 144 31.05 -6.50 -16.52
N GLU A 145 29.77 -6.26 -16.80
CA GLU A 145 29.34 -5.53 -17.99
C GLU A 145 29.14 -4.04 -17.73
N ILE A 146 28.68 -3.69 -16.53
CA ILE A 146 28.53 -2.32 -16.06
C ILE A 146 29.08 -2.28 -14.63
N GLY A 147 30.23 -1.62 -14.47
CA GLY A 147 30.96 -1.43 -13.24
C GLY A 147 30.60 -0.16 -12.50
N GLY A 148 31.31 0.07 -11.39
CA GLY A 148 31.06 1.12 -10.42
C GLY A 148 31.20 0.63 -8.98
N THR A 149 30.88 1.50 -8.02
CA THR A 149 31.06 1.22 -6.59
C THR A 149 30.00 0.26 -6.05
N LEU A 150 30.41 -0.93 -5.61
CA LEU A 150 29.56 -1.89 -4.92
C LEU A 150 29.80 -1.83 -3.40
N LYS A 151 28.74 -1.53 -2.64
CA LYS A 151 28.79 -1.44 -1.17
C LYS A 151 28.28 -2.72 -0.49
N ASN A 152 28.50 -2.82 0.81
CA ASN A 152 27.96 -3.91 1.64
C ASN A 152 26.44 -4.10 1.48
N ASN A 153 26.01 -5.36 1.47
CA ASN A 153 24.58 -5.75 1.56
C ASN A 153 23.69 -5.19 0.44
N LYS A 154 24.25 -4.75 -0.69
CA LYS A 154 23.49 -4.30 -1.86
C LYS A 154 22.71 -5.45 -2.49
N GLY A 155 21.55 -5.13 -3.07
CA GLY A 155 20.63 -6.11 -3.65
C GLY A 155 21.23 -6.81 -4.88
N ILE A 156 20.81 -8.05 -5.10
CA ILE A 156 21.02 -8.79 -6.35
C ILE A 156 19.64 -9.09 -6.94
N ASN A 157 19.44 -8.72 -8.20
CA ASN A 157 18.27 -9.09 -8.98
C ASN A 157 18.72 -10.03 -10.11
N ILE A 158 17.87 -11.00 -10.44
CA ILE A 158 18.18 -12.04 -11.42
C ILE A 158 17.06 -12.06 -12.47
N PRO A 159 17.02 -11.06 -13.38
CA PRO A 159 15.92 -10.94 -14.34
C PRO A 159 15.77 -12.20 -15.19
N GLY A 160 14.55 -12.74 -15.24
CA GLY A 160 14.23 -13.91 -16.05
C GLY A 160 14.56 -15.26 -15.41
N ALA A 161 15.26 -15.31 -14.27
CA ALA A 161 15.45 -16.55 -13.53
C ALA A 161 14.28 -16.80 -12.56
N ALA A 162 13.91 -18.08 -12.42
CA ALA A 162 12.94 -18.51 -11.42
C ALA A 162 13.67 -18.67 -10.08
N VAL A 163 13.67 -17.62 -9.25
CA VAL A 163 14.21 -17.70 -7.89
C VAL A 163 13.43 -18.74 -7.09
N SER A 164 14.09 -19.79 -6.62
CA SER A 164 13.49 -20.90 -5.87
C SER A 164 13.11 -20.56 -4.42
N ALA A 165 13.52 -19.39 -3.92
CA ALA A 165 13.20 -18.92 -2.56
C ALA A 165 11.67 -18.85 -2.32
N PRO A 166 11.18 -19.22 -1.13
CA PRO A 166 9.79 -18.98 -0.75
C PRO A 166 9.50 -17.47 -0.64
N SER A 167 8.26 -17.08 -0.89
CA SER A 167 7.84 -15.67 -0.81
C SER A 167 7.78 -15.15 0.64
N LEU A 168 7.72 -16.06 1.61
CA LEU A 168 7.87 -15.79 3.04
C LEU A 168 9.15 -16.43 3.55
N THR A 169 10.07 -15.61 4.06
CA THR A 169 11.28 -16.08 4.73
C THR A 169 11.03 -16.37 6.21
N PRO A 170 11.92 -17.10 6.91
CA PRO A 170 11.81 -17.27 8.37
C PRO A 170 11.74 -15.93 9.12
N LYS A 171 12.51 -14.94 8.67
CA LYS A 171 12.43 -13.57 9.20
C LYS A 171 11.05 -12.96 8.98
N ASP A 172 10.46 -13.12 7.80
CA ASP A 172 9.12 -12.59 7.53
C ASP A 172 8.04 -13.27 8.40
N GLU A 173 8.22 -14.53 8.79
CA GLU A 173 7.31 -15.21 9.73
C GLU A 173 7.40 -14.62 11.14
N GLU A 174 8.61 -14.36 11.64
CA GLU A 174 8.83 -13.67 12.92
C GLU A 174 8.28 -12.23 12.88
N ASP A 175 8.58 -11.50 11.82
CA ASP A 175 8.08 -10.15 11.61
C ASP A 175 6.56 -10.12 11.54
N LEU A 176 5.95 -11.03 10.77
CA LEU A 176 4.50 -11.16 10.65
C LEU A 176 3.86 -11.40 12.02
N SER A 177 4.39 -12.33 12.81
CA SER A 177 3.88 -12.58 14.16
C SER A 177 3.93 -11.31 15.01
N PHE A 178 5.06 -10.62 15.01
CA PHE A 178 5.24 -9.37 15.75
C PHE A 178 4.24 -8.28 15.32
N GLY A 179 4.03 -8.10 14.01
CA GLY A 179 3.07 -7.12 13.50
C GLY A 179 1.61 -7.48 13.82
N LEU A 180 1.27 -8.77 13.80
CA LEU A 180 -0.04 -9.26 14.22
C LEU A 180 -0.29 -8.99 15.71
N ASP A 181 0.71 -9.21 16.56
CA ASP A 181 0.64 -8.95 18.00
C ASP A 181 0.49 -7.46 18.31
N LEU A 182 1.19 -6.59 17.58
CA LEU A 182 1.01 -5.14 17.67
C LEU A 182 -0.40 -4.68 17.23
N GLY A 183 -1.02 -5.40 16.28
CA GLY A 183 -2.30 -5.01 15.71
C GLY A 183 -2.18 -4.01 14.56
N VAL A 184 -1.25 -4.27 13.64
CA VAL A 184 -1.17 -3.52 12.36
C VAL A 184 -2.48 -3.65 11.55
N ASP A 185 -2.74 -2.65 10.71
CA ASP A 185 -3.99 -2.57 9.94
C ASP A 185 -3.86 -3.30 8.59
N PHE A 186 -2.65 -3.28 8.02
CA PHE A 186 -2.29 -3.90 6.75
C PHE A 186 -0.93 -4.62 6.82
N VAL A 187 -0.77 -5.65 5.99
CA VAL A 187 0.50 -6.32 5.72
C VAL A 187 0.76 -6.31 4.21
N ALA A 188 1.89 -5.76 3.79
CA ALA A 188 2.39 -5.87 2.43
C ALA A 188 3.37 -7.05 2.31
N LEU A 189 3.13 -7.90 1.30
CA LEU A 189 4.02 -9.00 0.95
C LEU A 189 4.87 -8.62 -0.25
N SER A 190 6.20 -8.65 -0.07
CA SER A 190 7.18 -8.43 -1.13
C SER A 190 7.34 -9.64 -2.04
N PHE A 191 7.78 -9.40 -3.27
CA PHE A 191 8.16 -10.36 -4.30
C PHE A 191 7.10 -11.42 -4.60
N VAL A 192 5.82 -11.03 -4.53
CA VAL A 192 4.71 -11.89 -4.90
C VAL A 192 4.87 -12.32 -6.35
N ARG A 193 4.68 -13.61 -6.62
CA ARG A 193 4.77 -14.22 -7.96
C ARG A 193 3.51 -14.96 -8.35
N SER A 194 2.72 -15.40 -7.37
CA SER A 194 1.53 -16.22 -7.60
C SER A 194 0.45 -16.01 -6.54
N PRO A 195 -0.81 -16.41 -6.81
CA PRO A 195 -1.87 -16.42 -5.80
C PRO A 195 -1.56 -17.28 -4.57
N LEU A 196 -0.74 -18.33 -4.76
CA LEU A 196 -0.35 -19.24 -3.69
C LEU A 196 0.41 -18.51 -2.58
N ASP A 197 1.22 -17.50 -2.92
CA ASP A 197 1.97 -16.69 -1.95
C ASP A 197 1.02 -15.99 -0.97
N ILE A 198 -0.12 -15.51 -1.48
CA ILE A 198 -1.14 -14.79 -0.70
C ILE A 198 -1.92 -15.76 0.18
N HIS A 199 -2.24 -16.95 -0.34
CA HIS A 199 -2.86 -18.02 0.45
C HIS A 199 -1.94 -18.50 1.58
N GLN A 200 -0.64 -18.65 1.33
CA GLN A 200 0.35 -19.03 2.32
C GLN A 200 0.49 -17.98 3.43
N LEU A 201 0.47 -16.70 3.08
CA LEU A 201 0.45 -15.62 4.06
C LEU A 201 -0.84 -15.65 4.89
N ARG A 202 -2.00 -15.76 4.23
CA ARG A 202 -3.30 -15.76 4.92
C ARG A 202 -3.44 -16.93 5.90
N ALA A 203 -2.94 -18.10 5.54
CA ALA A 203 -2.96 -19.29 6.40
C ALA A 203 -2.14 -19.14 7.71
N ARG A 204 -1.21 -18.19 7.77
CA ARG A 204 -0.40 -17.89 8.97
C ARG A 204 -1.02 -16.83 9.87
N MET A 205 -2.11 -16.20 9.45
CA MET A 205 -2.76 -15.15 10.20
C MET A 205 -4.05 -15.69 10.88
N PRO A 206 -4.59 -15.03 11.92
CA PRO A 206 -5.79 -15.51 12.64
C PRO A 206 -7.13 -15.07 12.03
N GLU A 207 -8.05 -16.03 11.78
CA GLU A 207 -9.35 -15.83 11.07
C GLU A 207 -10.17 -14.59 11.45
N LYS A 208 -10.25 -14.26 12.74
CA LYS A 208 -11.23 -13.27 13.24
C LYS A 208 -10.75 -11.82 13.26
N ARG A 209 -9.45 -11.54 13.00
CA ARG A 209 -8.88 -10.18 13.17
C ARG A 209 -7.72 -9.84 12.22
N HIS A 210 -7.76 -10.33 10.98
CA HIS A 210 -6.65 -10.13 10.06
C HIS A 210 -6.41 -8.66 9.68
N PRO A 211 -5.14 -8.21 9.63
CA PRO A 211 -4.79 -7.08 8.77
C PRO A 211 -5.12 -7.43 7.31
N LYS A 212 -5.41 -6.41 6.51
CA LYS A 212 -5.64 -6.59 5.07
C LYS A 212 -4.31 -6.86 4.36
N ILE A 213 -4.32 -7.72 3.33
CA ILE A 213 -3.12 -8.09 2.59
C ILE A 213 -2.96 -7.22 1.33
N ILE A 214 -1.80 -6.58 1.21
CA ILE A 214 -1.36 -5.83 0.02
C ILE A 214 -0.28 -6.64 -0.72
N SER A 215 -0.54 -7.05 -1.95
CA SER A 215 0.47 -7.75 -2.76
C SER A 215 1.37 -6.75 -3.48
N LYS A 216 2.69 -6.84 -3.28
CA LYS A 216 3.64 -6.01 -4.04
C LYS A 216 3.89 -6.63 -5.42
N ILE A 217 3.54 -5.87 -6.44
CA ILE A 217 3.69 -6.24 -7.85
C ILE A 217 5.04 -5.73 -8.32
N GLU A 218 6.05 -6.59 -8.18
CA GLU A 218 7.45 -6.26 -8.48
C GLU A 218 8.21 -7.37 -9.21
N LYS A 219 7.53 -8.49 -9.52
CA LYS A 219 8.11 -9.61 -10.25
C LYS A 219 7.43 -9.79 -11.61
N PRO A 220 8.17 -10.13 -12.68
CA PRO A 220 7.61 -10.42 -14.00
C PRO A 220 6.50 -11.48 -13.95
N GLN A 221 6.70 -12.54 -13.16
CA GLN A 221 5.73 -13.64 -12.98
C GLN A 221 4.39 -13.13 -12.45
N ALA A 222 4.39 -12.11 -11.58
CA ALA A 222 3.17 -11.50 -11.06
C ALA A 222 2.35 -10.80 -12.14
N ILE A 223 3.00 -10.32 -13.21
CA ILE A 223 2.32 -9.61 -14.31
C ILE A 223 1.52 -10.60 -15.18
N ASP A 224 2.04 -11.82 -15.33
CA ASP A 224 1.43 -12.88 -16.12
C ASP A 224 0.13 -13.40 -15.46
N VAL A 225 0.10 -13.48 -14.13
CA VAL A 225 -1.05 -13.95 -13.33
C VAL A 225 -1.68 -12.84 -12.47
N LEU A 226 -1.61 -11.60 -12.97
CA LEU A 226 -1.98 -10.40 -12.21
C LEU A 226 -3.43 -10.41 -11.70
N GLU A 227 -4.37 -10.84 -12.54
CA GLU A 227 -5.79 -10.93 -12.18
C GLU A 227 -6.04 -11.94 -11.05
N ASP A 228 -5.38 -13.09 -11.11
CA ASP A 228 -5.51 -14.12 -10.08
C ASP A 228 -4.94 -13.65 -8.74
N ILE A 229 -3.78 -12.96 -8.75
CA ILE A 229 -3.20 -12.36 -7.54
C ILE A 229 -4.17 -11.31 -6.96
N ILE A 230 -4.67 -10.38 -7.78
CA ILE A 230 -5.60 -9.33 -7.33
C ILE A 230 -6.89 -9.95 -6.75
N SER A 231 -7.38 -11.04 -7.33
CA SER A 231 -8.60 -11.71 -6.88
C SER A 231 -8.53 -12.22 -5.44
N VAL A 232 -7.35 -12.65 -5.00
CA VAL A 232 -7.12 -13.22 -3.66
C VAL A 232 -6.57 -12.21 -2.65
N SER A 233 -6.23 -10.99 -3.07
CA SER A 233 -5.67 -9.93 -2.23
C SER A 233 -6.71 -8.89 -1.79
N ASP A 234 -6.42 -8.13 -0.72
CA ASP A 234 -7.25 -6.98 -0.34
C ASP A 234 -6.87 -5.71 -1.14
N GLY A 235 -5.61 -5.65 -1.58
CA GLY A 235 -5.09 -4.63 -2.48
C GLY A 235 -3.75 -5.04 -3.08
N ILE A 236 -3.23 -4.15 -3.90
CA ILE A 236 -1.91 -4.26 -4.52
C ILE A 236 -1.09 -3.00 -4.32
N MET A 237 0.22 -3.16 -4.38
CA MET A 237 1.18 -2.07 -4.46
C MET A 237 2.02 -2.26 -5.72
N VAL A 238 1.94 -1.32 -6.66
CA VAL A 238 2.81 -1.29 -7.84
C VAL A 238 4.16 -0.71 -7.40
N ALA A 239 5.11 -1.58 -7.06
CA ALA A 239 6.43 -1.21 -6.54
C ALA A 239 7.42 -1.02 -7.70
N ARG A 240 7.44 0.20 -8.24
CA ARG A 240 8.07 0.54 -9.53
C ARG A 240 9.60 0.46 -9.51
N GLY A 241 10.22 0.68 -8.37
CA GLY A 241 11.66 0.54 -8.15
C GLY A 241 12.10 -0.89 -8.44
N ASP A 242 11.68 -1.85 -7.61
CA ASP A 242 12.02 -3.26 -7.81
C ASP A 242 11.49 -3.80 -9.16
N LEU A 243 10.28 -3.40 -9.59
CA LEU A 243 9.74 -3.81 -10.89
C LEU A 243 10.57 -3.30 -12.08
N GLY A 244 11.09 -2.08 -12.00
CA GLY A 244 11.91 -1.44 -13.05
C GLY A 244 13.34 -1.97 -13.12
N VAL A 245 13.78 -2.69 -12.08
CA VAL A 245 15.02 -3.49 -12.13
C VAL A 245 14.77 -4.83 -12.81
N GLU A 246 13.63 -5.46 -12.55
CA GLU A 246 13.31 -6.78 -13.10
C GLU A 246 12.76 -6.73 -14.54
N LEU A 247 12.26 -5.59 -14.98
CA LEU A 247 11.71 -5.36 -16.32
C LEU A 247 12.28 -4.10 -16.96
N PRO A 248 12.33 -4.02 -18.31
CA PRO A 248 12.72 -2.80 -18.98
C PRO A 248 11.86 -1.60 -18.53
N PRO A 249 12.47 -0.46 -18.14
CA PRO A 249 11.76 0.65 -17.51
C PRO A 249 10.64 1.22 -18.39
N GLN A 250 10.79 1.19 -19.71
CA GLN A 250 9.76 1.62 -20.67
C GLN A 250 8.46 0.79 -20.62
N LYS A 251 8.47 -0.41 -20.04
CA LYS A 251 7.26 -1.23 -19.86
C LYS A 251 6.49 -0.90 -18.58
N VAL A 252 7.16 -0.37 -17.56
CA VAL A 252 6.60 -0.16 -16.22
C VAL A 252 5.35 0.75 -16.24
N PRO A 253 5.31 1.88 -16.96
CA PRO A 253 4.13 2.75 -16.97
C PRO A 253 2.86 2.06 -17.50
N ILE A 254 2.98 1.20 -18.52
CA ILE A 254 1.84 0.47 -19.08
C ILE A 254 1.35 -0.61 -18.12
N ILE A 255 2.28 -1.29 -17.43
CA ILE A 255 1.97 -2.30 -16.42
C ILE A 255 1.26 -1.67 -15.23
N GLN A 256 1.72 -0.51 -14.74
CA GLN A 256 1.06 0.27 -13.69
C GLN A 256 -0.41 0.55 -14.06
N LYS A 257 -0.65 1.11 -15.25
CA LYS A 257 -2.01 1.42 -15.74
C LYS A 257 -2.90 0.18 -15.78
N ARG A 258 -2.37 -0.95 -16.27
CA ARG A 258 -3.09 -2.23 -16.30
C ARG A 258 -3.42 -2.70 -14.89
N ALA A 259 -2.45 -2.69 -13.97
CA ALA A 259 -2.62 -3.17 -12.60
C ALA A 259 -3.66 -2.36 -11.82
N ILE A 260 -3.59 -1.02 -11.91
CA ILE A 260 -4.56 -0.12 -11.26
C ILE A 260 -5.96 -0.36 -11.83
N ARG A 261 -6.11 -0.46 -13.16
CA ARG A 261 -7.41 -0.70 -13.78
C ARG A 261 -8.05 -2.01 -13.33
N ILE A 262 -7.28 -3.11 -13.30
CA ILE A 262 -7.78 -4.41 -12.85
C ILE A 262 -8.16 -4.35 -11.37
N ALA A 263 -7.30 -3.79 -10.52
CA ALA A 263 -7.59 -3.61 -9.10
C ALA A 263 -8.89 -2.83 -8.87
N ASN A 264 -9.06 -1.70 -9.56
CA ASN A 264 -10.27 -0.89 -9.49
C ASN A 264 -11.50 -1.68 -9.94
N SER A 265 -11.43 -2.41 -11.07
CA SER A 265 -12.57 -3.22 -11.57
C SER A 265 -13.01 -4.33 -10.62
N MET A 266 -12.11 -4.79 -9.75
CA MET A 266 -12.39 -5.80 -8.71
C MET A 266 -12.68 -5.18 -7.34
N GLY A 267 -12.73 -3.85 -7.24
CA GLY A 267 -12.87 -3.12 -5.98
C GLY A 267 -11.74 -3.40 -4.99
N ARG A 268 -10.52 -3.63 -5.47
CA ARG A 268 -9.31 -3.82 -4.67
C ARG A 268 -8.53 -2.51 -4.57
N ILE A 269 -7.82 -2.34 -3.45
CA ILE A 269 -7.01 -1.14 -3.21
C ILE A 269 -5.78 -1.16 -4.12
N SER A 270 -5.41 -0.01 -4.66
CA SER A 270 -4.21 0.20 -5.46
C SER A 270 -3.30 1.28 -4.84
N ILE A 271 -2.04 0.92 -4.61
CA ILE A 271 -0.99 1.85 -4.15
C ILE A 271 0.05 1.98 -5.25
N THR A 272 0.32 3.20 -5.72
CA THR A 272 1.44 3.47 -6.61
C THR A 272 2.64 3.90 -5.77
N ALA A 273 3.75 3.17 -5.88
CA ALA A 273 4.85 3.25 -4.94
C ALA A 273 6.22 3.46 -5.61
N THR A 274 7.15 4.00 -4.81
CA THR A 274 8.58 4.24 -5.09
C THR A 274 8.84 5.30 -6.17
N GLN A 275 9.88 6.11 -5.96
CA GLN A 275 10.33 7.16 -6.89
C GLN A 275 9.23 8.14 -7.32
N MET A 276 8.29 8.47 -6.43
CA MET A 276 7.24 9.43 -6.75
C MET A 276 7.77 10.87 -6.71
N LEU A 277 8.52 11.21 -5.66
CA LEU A 277 9.15 12.52 -5.47
C LEU A 277 10.62 12.33 -5.03
N GLU A 278 11.33 11.36 -5.60
CA GLU A 278 12.66 10.90 -5.15
C GLU A 278 13.66 12.05 -4.92
N SER A 279 13.69 13.04 -5.81
CA SER A 279 14.59 14.19 -5.71
C SER A 279 14.36 15.01 -4.44
N MET A 280 13.20 14.90 -3.80
CA MET A 280 12.88 15.58 -2.54
C MET A 280 13.51 14.94 -1.30
N THR A 281 14.17 13.80 -1.45
CA THR A 281 15.12 13.30 -0.43
C THR A 281 16.21 14.33 -0.15
N GLU A 282 16.71 14.98 -1.21
CA GLU A 282 17.83 15.91 -1.15
C GLU A 282 17.45 17.37 -1.43
N ASN A 283 16.29 17.62 -2.07
CA ASN A 283 15.85 18.94 -2.52
C ASN A 283 14.51 19.35 -1.90
N SER A 284 14.29 20.65 -1.73
CA SER A 284 13.02 21.16 -1.17
C SER A 284 11.86 21.19 -2.17
N ARG A 285 12.11 20.87 -3.44
CA ARG A 285 11.11 20.85 -4.53
C ARG A 285 11.40 19.68 -5.47
N PRO A 286 10.36 19.08 -6.07
CA PRO A 286 10.54 18.01 -7.03
C PRO A 286 10.90 18.57 -8.41
N THR A 287 11.31 17.66 -9.28
CA THR A 287 11.38 17.91 -10.71
C THR A 287 9.99 17.99 -11.33
N ARG A 288 9.89 18.54 -12.54
CA ARG A 288 8.63 18.55 -13.30
C ARG A 288 8.18 17.14 -13.71
N ALA A 289 9.15 16.24 -13.93
CA ALA A 289 8.88 14.85 -14.28
C ALA A 289 8.19 14.11 -13.13
N GLU A 290 8.71 14.27 -11.90
CA GLU A 290 8.11 13.68 -10.70
C GLU A 290 6.71 14.24 -10.41
N ALA A 291 6.52 15.56 -10.52
CA ALA A 291 5.18 16.14 -10.38
C ALA A 291 4.19 15.58 -11.42
N SER A 292 4.65 15.40 -12.67
CA SER A 292 3.85 14.77 -13.72
C SER A 292 3.58 13.29 -13.45
N ASP A 293 4.53 12.57 -12.86
CA ASP A 293 4.39 11.16 -12.52
C ASP A 293 3.33 10.94 -11.43
N VAL A 294 3.40 11.73 -10.35
CA VAL A 294 2.35 11.75 -9.30
C VAL A 294 0.99 12.05 -9.91
N ALA A 295 0.89 13.08 -10.76
CA ALA A 295 -0.35 13.45 -11.40
C ALA A 295 -0.92 12.32 -12.27
N ASN A 296 -0.06 11.64 -13.05
CA ASN A 296 -0.48 10.51 -13.86
C ASN A 296 -0.95 9.32 -13.02
N ALA A 297 -0.33 9.03 -11.88
CA ALA A 297 -0.81 7.97 -10.98
C ALA A 297 -2.23 8.26 -10.46
N VAL A 298 -2.54 9.53 -10.13
CA VAL A 298 -3.89 9.97 -9.75
C VAL A 298 -4.87 9.81 -10.92
N LEU A 299 -4.49 10.26 -12.12
CA LEU A 299 -5.31 10.12 -13.34
C LEU A 299 -5.54 8.67 -13.77
N ASP A 300 -4.58 7.78 -13.48
CA ASP A 300 -4.72 6.34 -13.68
C ASP A 300 -5.73 5.70 -12.71
N GLY A 301 -6.14 6.43 -11.67
CA GLY A 301 -7.14 6.02 -10.70
C GLY A 301 -6.55 5.28 -9.50
N THR A 302 -5.30 5.54 -9.12
CA THR A 302 -4.69 4.95 -7.90
C THR A 302 -5.45 5.37 -6.65
N ASP A 303 -5.71 4.43 -5.73
CA ASP A 303 -6.36 4.77 -4.45
C ASP A 303 -5.40 5.54 -3.54
N ALA A 304 -4.11 5.22 -3.60
CA ALA A 304 -3.07 5.87 -2.84
C ALA A 304 -1.76 6.01 -3.62
N VAL A 305 -0.96 6.99 -3.18
CA VAL A 305 0.43 7.20 -3.61
C VAL A 305 1.35 7.09 -2.40
N MET A 306 2.57 6.59 -2.60
CA MET A 306 3.50 6.29 -1.50
C MET A 306 4.84 7.03 -1.61
N LEU A 307 5.24 7.66 -0.50
CA LEU A 307 6.58 8.20 -0.24
C LEU A 307 7.43 7.14 0.47
N SER A 308 8.63 6.90 -0.05
CA SER A 308 9.59 5.91 0.41
C SER A 308 10.76 6.59 1.13
N GLY A 309 11.89 6.83 0.45
CA GLY A 309 13.04 7.50 1.02
C GLY A 309 12.75 8.94 1.41
N GLU A 310 11.83 9.60 0.68
CA GLU A 310 11.46 11.00 0.86
C GLU A 310 11.04 11.32 2.30
N THR A 311 10.27 10.42 2.92
CA THR A 311 9.83 10.57 4.32
C THR A 311 10.66 9.78 5.30
N ALA A 312 11.24 8.64 4.89
CA ALA A 312 11.96 7.77 5.81
C ALA A 312 13.35 8.32 6.19
N SER A 313 14.10 8.86 5.24
CA SER A 313 15.48 9.31 5.44
C SER A 313 15.82 10.63 4.74
N GLY A 314 14.87 11.23 4.02
CA GLY A 314 15.06 12.49 3.31
C GLY A 314 15.20 13.69 4.24
N LYS A 315 15.78 14.77 3.70
CA LYS A 315 15.96 16.07 4.37
C LYS A 315 14.66 16.87 4.49
N TYR A 316 13.66 16.56 3.66
CA TYR A 316 12.42 17.34 3.53
C TYR A 316 11.15 16.46 3.64
N PRO A 317 10.97 15.69 4.74
CA PRO A 317 9.88 14.72 4.86
C PRO A 317 8.50 15.40 4.82
N VAL A 318 8.30 16.47 5.59
CA VAL A 318 7.01 17.19 5.64
C VAL A 318 6.69 17.89 4.32
N GLN A 319 7.69 18.51 3.69
CA GLN A 319 7.53 19.19 2.41
C GLN A 319 7.18 18.19 1.31
N SER A 320 7.73 16.98 1.36
CA SER A 320 7.38 15.90 0.41
C SER A 320 5.91 15.50 0.55
N VAL A 321 5.39 15.35 1.78
CA VAL A 321 3.97 15.08 2.01
C VAL A 321 3.08 16.21 1.53
N ARG A 322 3.45 17.47 1.83
CA ARG A 322 2.68 18.65 1.38
C ARG A 322 2.65 18.76 -0.14
N MET A 323 3.81 18.60 -0.79
CA MET A 323 3.90 18.61 -2.26
C MET A 323 3.06 17.50 -2.89
N MET A 324 3.13 16.29 -2.34
CA MET A 324 2.28 15.18 -2.77
C MET A 324 0.79 15.54 -2.66
N ALA A 325 0.37 16.12 -1.52
CA ALA A 325 -1.00 16.55 -1.31
C ALA A 325 -1.43 17.67 -2.28
N ASP A 326 -0.56 18.65 -2.54
CA ASP A 326 -0.81 19.77 -3.45
C ASP A 326 -1.02 19.29 -4.88
N ILE A 327 -0.16 18.38 -5.38
CA ILE A 327 -0.32 17.78 -6.72
C ILE A 327 -1.64 17.01 -6.82
N ILE A 328 -1.98 16.19 -5.81
CA ILE A 328 -3.24 15.44 -5.80
C ILE A 328 -4.43 16.41 -5.85
N ASN A 329 -4.45 17.44 -5.01
CA ASN A 329 -5.54 18.41 -4.95
C ASN A 329 -5.70 19.17 -6.28
N GLU A 330 -4.59 19.52 -6.93
CA GLU A 330 -4.61 20.19 -8.23
C GLU A 330 -5.20 19.30 -9.32
N VAL A 331 -4.83 18.02 -9.34
CA VAL A 331 -5.37 17.04 -10.30
C VAL A 331 -6.84 16.76 -10.02
N GLU A 332 -7.24 16.56 -8.76
CA GLU A 332 -8.63 16.25 -8.38
C GLU A 332 -9.58 17.44 -8.56
N SER A 333 -9.08 18.68 -8.56
CA SER A 333 -9.90 19.87 -8.80
C SER A 333 -10.22 20.10 -10.28
N HIS A 334 -9.33 19.65 -11.18
CA HIS A 334 -9.47 19.81 -12.65
C HIS A 334 -9.89 18.51 -13.37
N GLY A 335 -9.59 17.36 -12.76
CA GLY A 335 -9.98 16.04 -13.22
C GLY A 335 -11.32 15.67 -12.62
N HIS A 336 -12.38 15.67 -13.43
CA HIS A 336 -13.62 15.03 -13.01
C HIS A 336 -13.30 13.57 -12.69
N ALA A 337 -13.52 13.14 -11.45
CA ALA A 337 -13.64 11.72 -11.16
C ALA A 337 -14.78 11.21 -12.05
N LYS A 338 -14.39 10.60 -13.17
CA LYS A 338 -15.32 10.06 -14.13
C LYS A 338 -16.00 8.92 -13.39
N LEU A 339 -17.32 8.96 -13.34
CA LEU A 339 -18.09 7.88 -12.75
C LEU A 339 -17.72 6.59 -13.49
N GLU A 340 -17.00 5.70 -12.81
CA GLU A 340 -16.46 4.47 -13.40
C GLU A 340 -17.55 3.40 -13.42
N LEU A 341 -18.49 3.54 -14.37
CA LEU A 341 -19.61 2.62 -14.53
C LEU A 341 -19.21 1.28 -15.15
N ASP A 342 -18.10 1.25 -15.89
CA ASP A 342 -17.58 0.06 -16.57
C ASP A 342 -16.88 -0.91 -15.61
N ALA A 343 -16.62 -0.50 -14.36
CA ALA A 343 -16.10 -1.37 -13.30
C ALA A 343 -17.05 -2.54 -12.92
N SER A 344 -18.21 -2.68 -13.59
CA SER A 344 -19.31 -3.54 -13.17
C SER A 344 -19.28 -4.99 -13.67
N GLU A 345 -18.33 -5.41 -14.52
CA GLU A 345 -18.37 -6.79 -15.05
C GLU A 345 -18.19 -7.84 -13.95
N HIS A 346 -17.36 -7.56 -12.95
CA HIS A 346 -17.05 -8.46 -11.83
C HIS A 346 -17.96 -8.28 -10.61
N LEU A 347 -18.79 -7.22 -10.54
CA LEU A 347 -19.50 -6.81 -9.32
C LEU A 347 -21.03 -6.85 -9.50
N LYS A 348 -21.59 -8.04 -9.75
CA LYS A 348 -23.05 -8.27 -9.95
C LYS A 348 -23.75 -8.74 -8.67
N THR A 349 -23.77 -7.90 -7.63
CA THR A 349 -24.41 -8.21 -6.33
C THR A 349 -25.39 -7.10 -5.89
N PHE A 350 -26.31 -7.40 -4.97
CA PHE A 350 -27.21 -6.37 -4.40
C PHE A 350 -26.44 -5.19 -3.78
N PRO A 351 -25.40 -5.41 -2.93
CA PRO A 351 -24.55 -4.33 -2.44
C PRO A 351 -23.92 -3.48 -3.54
N ALA A 352 -23.45 -4.10 -4.63
CA ALA A 352 -22.82 -3.39 -5.73
C ALA A 352 -23.82 -2.55 -6.52
N ALA A 353 -25.04 -3.03 -6.74
CA ALA A 353 -26.11 -2.28 -7.38
C ALA A 353 -26.53 -1.06 -6.54
N VAL A 354 -26.62 -1.24 -5.21
CA VAL A 354 -26.88 -0.16 -4.26
C VAL A 354 -25.76 0.89 -4.29
N ALA A 355 -24.51 0.47 -4.17
CA ALA A 355 -23.36 1.37 -4.23
C ALA A 355 -23.29 2.14 -5.57
N ARG A 356 -23.53 1.46 -6.69
CA ARG A 356 -23.60 2.09 -8.02
C ARG A 356 -24.68 3.18 -8.07
N SER A 357 -25.87 2.86 -7.58
CA SER A 357 -27.02 3.77 -7.63
C SER A 357 -26.79 5.00 -6.74
N ALA A 358 -26.17 4.82 -5.57
CA ALA A 358 -25.77 5.92 -4.71
C ALA A 358 -24.67 6.79 -5.34
N ALA A 359 -23.69 6.19 -6.02
CA ALA A 359 -22.64 6.94 -6.72
C ALA A 359 -23.19 7.75 -7.91
N VAL A 360 -24.12 7.18 -8.68
CA VAL A 360 -24.85 7.90 -9.75
C VAL A 360 -25.63 9.07 -9.15
N ALA A 361 -26.43 8.82 -8.12
CA ALA A 361 -27.25 9.87 -7.50
C ALA A 361 -26.40 10.98 -6.88
N ALA A 362 -25.25 10.67 -6.28
CA ALA A 362 -24.32 11.67 -5.78
C ALA A 362 -23.71 12.55 -6.89
N HIS A 363 -23.63 12.03 -8.11
CA HIS A 363 -23.16 12.77 -9.28
C HIS A 363 -24.21 13.74 -9.83
N GLU A 364 -25.48 13.33 -9.78
CA GLU A 364 -26.62 14.11 -10.30
C GLU A 364 -27.14 15.15 -9.32
N LEU A 365 -27.07 14.86 -8.01
CA LEU A 365 -27.60 15.73 -6.97
C LEU A 365 -26.50 16.57 -6.33
N ASP A 366 -26.85 17.81 -5.94
CA ASP A 366 -25.94 18.66 -5.16
C ASP A 366 -25.97 18.33 -3.66
N VAL A 367 -25.75 17.05 -3.34
CA VAL A 367 -25.63 16.59 -1.96
C VAL A 367 -24.26 16.93 -1.37
N LYS A 368 -24.21 16.99 -0.04
CA LYS A 368 -22.99 17.22 0.73
C LYS A 368 -22.01 16.04 0.64
N GLY A 369 -22.54 14.82 0.58
CA GLY A 369 -21.75 13.60 0.55
C GLY A 369 -22.59 12.32 0.59
N ILE A 370 -21.89 11.19 0.51
CA ILE A 370 -22.47 9.86 0.71
C ILE A 370 -22.09 9.41 2.12
N VAL A 371 -23.08 9.18 2.98
CA VAL A 371 -22.90 8.66 4.33
C VAL A 371 -23.09 7.14 4.30
N VAL A 372 -22.12 6.41 4.83
CA VAL A 372 -22.10 4.94 4.79
C VAL A 372 -22.00 4.40 6.19
N LEU A 373 -22.93 3.54 6.59
CA LEU A 373 -22.73 2.69 7.76
C LEU A 373 -22.20 1.34 7.30
N THR A 374 -21.04 0.92 7.81
CA THR A 374 -20.42 -0.36 7.42
C THR A 374 -19.82 -1.08 8.61
N LEU A 375 -20.03 -2.40 8.66
CA LEU A 375 -19.48 -3.27 9.71
C LEU A 375 -18.26 -4.09 9.22
N THR A 376 -18.02 -4.11 7.92
CA THR A 376 -16.93 -4.89 7.27
C THR A 376 -16.08 -4.03 6.33
N GLY A 377 -16.51 -2.81 6.04
CA GLY A 377 -15.89 -1.90 5.07
C GLY A 377 -16.21 -2.23 3.62
N SER A 378 -16.94 -3.33 3.36
CA SER A 378 -17.29 -3.75 2.00
C SER A 378 -18.09 -2.70 1.24
N THR A 379 -19.06 -2.05 1.90
CA THR A 379 -19.89 -0.98 1.32
C THR A 379 -19.06 0.23 0.91
N ALA A 380 -18.18 0.69 1.81
CA ALA A 380 -17.28 1.82 1.52
C ALA A 380 -16.33 1.48 0.36
N ARG A 381 -15.85 0.23 0.30
CA ARG A 381 -14.99 -0.27 -0.78
C ARG A 381 -15.72 -0.37 -2.13
N LEU A 382 -16.98 -0.80 -2.13
CA LEU A 382 -17.80 -0.79 -3.35
C LEU A 382 -18.07 0.64 -3.83
N LEU A 383 -18.36 1.56 -2.92
CA LEU A 383 -18.57 2.96 -3.28
C LEU A 383 -17.32 3.63 -3.86
N MET A 384 -16.14 3.40 -3.27
CA MET A 384 -14.91 3.98 -3.82
C MET A 384 -14.62 3.48 -5.25
N THR A 385 -15.06 2.26 -5.59
CA THR A 385 -14.86 1.66 -6.93
C THR A 385 -15.51 2.49 -8.03
N TYR A 386 -16.69 3.05 -7.76
CA TYR A 386 -17.42 3.88 -8.72
C TYR A 386 -16.89 5.33 -8.79
N ARG A 387 -15.91 5.69 -7.95
CA ARG A 387 -15.24 7.00 -7.92
C ARG A 387 -16.23 8.19 -7.87
N PRO A 388 -17.18 8.24 -6.91
CA PRO A 388 -18.15 9.33 -6.83
C PRO A 388 -17.46 10.71 -6.71
N ASN A 389 -18.12 11.73 -7.25
CA ASN A 389 -17.63 13.12 -7.20
C ASN A 389 -17.91 13.83 -5.86
N LYS A 390 -18.55 13.15 -4.91
CA LYS A 390 -18.84 13.63 -3.56
C LYS A 390 -18.04 12.80 -2.53
N PRO A 391 -17.67 13.38 -1.38
CA PRO A 391 -16.96 12.64 -0.33
C PRO A 391 -17.81 11.49 0.23
N ILE A 392 -17.14 10.43 0.69
CA ILE A 392 -17.78 9.30 1.35
C ILE A 392 -17.46 9.37 2.86
N PHE A 393 -18.46 9.62 3.70
CA PHE A 393 -18.33 9.56 5.16
C PHE A 393 -18.66 8.14 5.63
N ALA A 394 -17.63 7.35 5.95
CA ALA A 394 -17.79 5.95 6.33
C ALA A 394 -17.76 5.79 7.85
N CYS A 395 -18.92 5.50 8.42
CA CYS A 395 -19.12 5.28 9.85
C CYS A 395 -19.11 3.79 10.18
N THR A 396 -18.44 3.42 11.27
CA THR A 396 -18.31 2.03 11.74
C THR A 396 -18.15 1.99 13.27
N PRO A 397 -18.70 0.97 13.96
CA PRO A 397 -18.40 0.71 15.37
C PRO A 397 -17.07 -0.01 15.61
N ASP A 398 -16.39 -0.45 14.54
CA ASP A 398 -15.07 -1.06 14.63
C ASP A 398 -13.98 -0.01 14.35
N GLU A 399 -13.22 0.35 15.39
CA GLU A 399 -12.12 1.30 15.30
C GLU A 399 -10.99 0.81 14.37
N LYS A 400 -10.69 -0.49 14.36
CA LYS A 400 -9.70 -1.08 13.44
C LYS A 400 -10.16 -0.90 12.00
N LEU A 401 -11.44 -1.13 11.74
CA LEU A 401 -12.01 -0.91 10.41
C LEU A 401 -11.97 0.56 10.00
N ALA A 402 -12.24 1.49 10.92
CA ALA A 402 -12.12 2.93 10.66
C ALA A 402 -10.69 3.29 10.21
N ARG A 403 -9.67 2.76 10.90
CA ARG A 403 -8.27 2.93 10.49
C ARG A 403 -7.98 2.31 9.13
N GLN A 404 -8.44 1.08 8.87
CA GLN A 404 -8.25 0.45 7.56
C GLN A 404 -8.87 1.26 6.42
N MET A 405 -10.04 1.88 6.64
CA MET A 405 -10.69 2.73 5.65
C MET A 405 -9.95 4.05 5.39
N ALA A 406 -8.95 4.41 6.20
CA ALA A 406 -8.10 5.58 5.91
C ALA A 406 -7.32 5.43 4.58
N LEU A 407 -7.12 4.20 4.10
CA LEU A 407 -6.49 3.90 2.81
C LEU A 407 -7.49 3.87 1.63
N TYR A 408 -8.81 3.95 1.87
CA TYR A 408 -9.81 3.83 0.81
C TYR A 408 -10.00 5.17 0.10
N TRP A 409 -9.87 5.20 -1.22
CA TRP A 409 -10.02 6.42 -2.01
C TRP A 409 -11.33 7.16 -1.70
N GLY A 410 -11.25 8.47 -1.48
CA GLY A 410 -12.43 9.33 -1.26
C GLY A 410 -13.17 9.12 0.07
N VAL A 411 -12.73 8.19 0.92
CA VAL A 411 -13.38 7.87 2.19
C VAL A 411 -12.83 8.69 3.35
N ALA A 412 -13.72 9.31 4.13
CA ALA A 412 -13.49 9.87 5.46
C ALA A 412 -14.02 8.86 6.50
N PRO A 413 -13.15 8.15 7.22
CA PRO A 413 -13.60 7.17 8.20
C PRO A 413 -13.93 7.80 9.54
N HIS A 414 -15.02 7.33 10.17
CA HIS A 414 -15.46 7.72 11.50
C HIS A 414 -15.76 6.49 12.35
N HIS A 415 -15.16 6.43 13.53
CA HIS A 415 -15.59 5.51 14.57
C HIS A 415 -16.85 6.07 15.24
N ILE A 416 -17.91 5.26 15.31
CA ILE A 416 -19.17 5.63 15.96
C ILE A 416 -19.62 4.53 16.90
N GLU A 417 -20.09 4.88 18.08
CA GLU A 417 -20.68 3.90 19.00
C GLU A 417 -22.11 3.57 18.59
N LEU A 418 -22.40 2.28 18.42
CA LEU A 418 -23.72 1.75 18.10
C LEU A 418 -24.11 0.73 19.15
N ASP A 419 -25.35 0.77 19.61
CA ASP A 419 -25.88 -0.25 20.51
C ASP A 419 -26.50 -1.40 19.69
N LEU A 420 -25.64 -2.32 19.26
CA LEU A 420 -26.07 -3.51 18.51
C LEU A 420 -26.47 -4.68 19.44
N SER A 421 -26.55 -4.45 20.75
CA SER A 421 -26.79 -5.50 21.75
C SER A 421 -28.28 -5.83 21.96
N ALA A 422 -29.18 -5.02 21.41
CA ALA A 422 -30.60 -5.05 21.73
C ALA A 422 -31.44 -6.12 20.99
N ASP A 423 -30.81 -7.05 20.27
CA ASP A 423 -31.53 -8.12 19.53
C ASP A 423 -31.91 -9.34 20.40
N THR A 424 -31.58 -9.37 21.70
CA THR A 424 -31.84 -10.54 22.57
C THR A 424 -33.03 -10.43 23.52
N ASP A 425 -33.49 -9.24 23.91
CA ASP A 425 -34.60 -9.08 24.87
C ASP A 425 -35.56 -7.92 24.48
N GLY A 426 -36.42 -8.18 23.50
CA GLY A 426 -37.86 -7.87 23.58
C GLY A 426 -38.42 -6.44 23.46
N ASP A 427 -37.73 -5.33 23.72
CA ASP A 427 -38.46 -4.03 23.76
C ASP A 427 -37.78 -2.76 23.20
N GLN A 428 -36.52 -2.78 22.76
CA GLN A 428 -35.92 -1.63 22.04
C GLN A 428 -35.01 -2.09 20.90
N GLN A 429 -35.58 -2.35 19.72
CA GLN A 429 -34.79 -2.68 18.55
C GLN A 429 -33.99 -1.44 18.08
N TYR A 430 -32.66 -1.55 17.99
CA TYR A 430 -31.82 -0.49 17.43
C TYR A 430 -32.15 -0.30 15.95
N THR A 431 -32.84 0.79 15.62
CA THR A 431 -33.37 1.00 14.25
C THR A 431 -32.36 1.69 13.34
N SER A 432 -32.59 1.61 12.03
CA SER A 432 -31.85 2.39 11.04
C SER A 432 -31.92 3.89 11.30
N GLU A 433 -33.03 4.40 11.88
CA GLU A 433 -33.15 5.81 12.26
C GLU A 433 -32.28 6.17 13.46
N ASN A 434 -32.15 5.29 14.46
CA ASN A 434 -31.22 5.51 15.58
C ASN A 434 -29.77 5.58 15.08
N ALA A 435 -29.40 4.71 14.14
CA ALA A 435 -28.08 4.73 13.52
C ALA A 435 -27.84 6.04 12.74
N ILE A 436 -28.81 6.50 11.94
CA ILE A 436 -28.71 7.75 11.18
C ILE A 436 -28.55 8.95 12.12
N GLN A 437 -29.36 9.03 13.17
CA GLN A 437 -29.27 10.10 14.17
C GLN A 437 -27.87 10.14 14.81
N ARG A 438 -27.33 8.97 15.19
CA ARG A 438 -25.98 8.88 15.76
C ARG A 438 -24.89 9.32 14.78
N ILE A 439 -25.03 8.95 13.51
CA ILE A 439 -24.11 9.38 12.45
C ILE A 439 -24.16 10.90 12.28
N GLU A 440 -25.35 11.50 12.24
CA GLU A 440 -25.50 12.95 12.15
C GLU A 440 -24.80 13.68 13.30
N GLU A 441 -24.94 13.21 14.53
CA GLU A 441 -24.29 13.81 15.69
C GLU A 441 -22.77 13.86 15.50
N VAL A 442 -22.16 12.76 15.09
CA VAL A 442 -20.71 12.65 14.89
C VAL A 442 -20.25 13.54 13.73
N LEU A 443 -20.95 13.54 12.60
CA LEU A 443 -20.58 14.36 11.44
C LEU A 443 -20.79 15.87 11.71
N LYS A 444 -21.81 16.25 12.49
CA LYS A 444 -22.01 17.64 12.96
C LYS A 444 -20.90 18.08 13.91
N GLN A 445 -20.50 17.21 14.85
CA GLN A 445 -19.40 17.48 15.79
C GLN A 445 -18.06 17.70 15.07
N ASN A 446 -17.84 17.02 13.94
CA ASN A 446 -16.65 17.18 13.10
C ASN A 446 -16.75 18.33 12.09
N HIS A 447 -17.87 19.05 12.07
CA HIS A 447 -18.16 20.12 11.10
C HIS A 447 -18.16 19.68 9.62
N GLU A 448 -18.47 18.41 9.38
CA GLU A 448 -18.52 17.83 8.03
C GLU A 448 -19.88 18.01 7.37
N VAL A 449 -20.94 18.06 8.19
CA VAL A 449 -22.31 18.36 7.80
C VAL A 449 -22.95 19.35 8.78
N THR A 450 -23.98 20.05 8.32
CA THR A 450 -24.79 20.99 9.11
C THR A 450 -26.28 20.70 8.92
N THR A 451 -27.12 21.18 9.85
CA THR A 451 -28.58 21.08 9.72
C THR A 451 -29.05 21.73 8.42
N GLY A 452 -29.84 21.00 7.64
CA GLY A 452 -30.33 21.37 6.32
C GLY A 452 -29.54 20.75 5.17
N ASP A 453 -28.31 20.26 5.40
CA ASP A 453 -27.52 19.58 4.36
C ASP A 453 -28.24 18.32 3.87
N GLU A 454 -28.18 18.06 2.57
CA GLU A 454 -28.70 16.84 1.95
C GLU A 454 -27.58 15.82 1.78
N VAL A 455 -27.84 14.57 2.17
CA VAL A 455 -26.88 13.45 2.09
C VAL A 455 -27.57 12.21 1.53
N ILE A 456 -26.77 11.31 0.96
CA ILE A 456 -27.22 9.98 0.56
C ILE A 456 -26.72 8.99 1.59
N VAL A 457 -27.63 8.33 2.30
CA VAL A 457 -27.30 7.30 3.28
C VAL A 457 -27.32 5.93 2.61
N VAL A 458 -26.24 5.16 2.79
CA VAL A 458 -26.08 3.79 2.29
C VAL A 458 -25.76 2.86 3.46
N MET A 459 -26.58 1.83 3.66
CA MET A 459 -26.39 0.88 4.77
C MET A 459 -27.08 -0.47 4.51
N GLY A 460 -26.83 -1.44 5.38
CA GLY A 460 -27.67 -2.63 5.51
C GLY A 460 -28.81 -2.37 6.49
N SER A 461 -30.04 -2.72 6.12
CA SER A 461 -31.22 -2.61 6.95
C SER A 461 -31.92 -3.98 7.05
N PRO A 462 -32.19 -4.50 8.26
CA PRO A 462 -31.90 -3.91 9.57
C PRO A 462 -30.39 -3.84 9.88
N VAL A 463 -30.00 -2.94 10.79
CA VAL A 463 -28.61 -2.75 11.21
C VAL A 463 -28.22 -3.88 12.16
N ARG A 464 -27.54 -4.90 11.63
CA ARG A 464 -27.08 -6.07 12.40
C ARG A 464 -25.79 -6.65 11.81
N PRO A 465 -25.03 -7.45 12.58
CA PRO A 465 -23.87 -8.17 12.05
C PRO A 465 -24.22 -8.97 10.78
N HIS A 466 -23.33 -8.95 9.80
CA HIS A 466 -23.47 -9.64 8.51
C HIS A 466 -24.65 -9.19 7.62
N ALA A 467 -25.36 -8.11 7.96
CA ALA A 467 -26.34 -7.53 7.06
C ALA A 467 -25.67 -7.05 5.76
N GLU A 468 -26.18 -7.52 4.62
CA GLU A 468 -25.76 -7.01 3.33
C GLU A 468 -26.27 -5.59 3.10
N THR A 469 -25.52 -4.81 2.34
CA THR A 469 -25.97 -3.48 1.92
C THR A 469 -27.16 -3.61 0.98
N ASN A 470 -28.29 -3.02 1.38
CA ASN A 470 -29.55 -3.11 0.65
C ASN A 470 -30.38 -1.81 0.67
N LEU A 471 -29.93 -0.76 1.36
CA LEU A 471 -30.66 0.50 1.52
C LEU A 471 -29.91 1.68 0.91
N ILE A 472 -30.65 2.52 0.19
CA ILE A 472 -30.29 3.91 -0.15
C ILE A 472 -31.41 4.80 0.39
N LYS A 473 -31.06 5.81 1.18
CA LYS A 473 -31.99 6.82 1.67
C LYS A 473 -31.46 8.21 1.33
N PHE A 474 -32.27 8.99 0.63
CA PHE A 474 -32.05 10.43 0.49
C PHE A 474 -32.50 11.10 1.78
N HIS A 475 -31.59 11.82 2.43
CA HIS A 475 -31.79 12.29 3.79
C HIS A 475 -31.40 13.76 3.92
N ARG A 476 -32.21 14.53 4.65
CA ARG A 476 -31.88 15.89 5.04
C ARG A 476 -31.49 15.88 6.51
N VAL A 477 -30.27 16.33 6.79
CA VAL A 477 -29.70 16.43 8.14
C VAL A 477 -30.53 17.44 8.93
N GLY A 478 -30.95 17.12 10.17
CA GLY A 478 -31.71 18.09 10.97
C GLY A 478 -32.77 17.49 11.87
#